data_AF-A0A380X3Z5-F1
#
_entry.id   AF-A0A380X3Z5-F1
#
_cell.length_a   1.000
_cell.length_b   1.000
_cell.length_c   1.000
_cell.angle_alpha   90.00
_cell.angle_beta   90.00
_cell.angle_gamma   90.00
#
_symmetry.space_group_name_H-M   'P 1'
#
loop_
_entity.id
_entity.type
_entity.pdbx_description
1 polymer ?
#
loop_
_entity_poly.entity_id
_entity_poly.type
_entity_poly.pdbx_seq_one_letter_code
_entity_poly.pdbx_strand_id
1 'polypeptide(L)' 'MGRPKSGLTLRELQAKSDKKRGVRLAGFKLKEETISRLAELSERTGKSKTALIEEMIWNY' A
#
# COMPACT_ATOMS: atom_id res chain seq x y z
N MET A 1 2.56 -10.86 23.53
CA MET A 1 2.48 -10.99 22.06
C MET A 1 2.79 -12.44 21.69
N GLY A 2 1.79 -13.21 21.27
CA GLY A 2 1.95 -14.64 20.98
C GLY A 2 2.32 -14.89 19.52
N ARG A 3 3.16 -15.91 19.26
CA ARG A 3 3.49 -16.38 17.91
C ARG A 3 2.21 -16.83 17.19
N PRO A 4 2.03 -16.53 15.89
CA PRO A 4 0.88 -17.00 15.13
C PRO A 4 0.79 -18.54 15.14
N LYS A 5 -0.42 -19.10 15.30
CA LYS A 5 -0.69 -20.55 15.33
C LYS A 5 -0.08 -21.32 14.14
N SER A 6 0.20 -20.63 13.04
CA SER A 6 0.75 -21.17 11.79
C SER A 6 2.26 -21.46 11.82
N GLY A 7 2.98 -21.07 12.89
CA GLY A 7 4.45 -21.19 12.95
C GLY A 7 5.23 -20.16 12.13
N LEU A 8 4.55 -19.45 11.22
CA LEU A 8 5.08 -18.39 10.37
C LEU A 8 5.42 -17.10 11.14
N THR A 9 6.43 -16.38 10.66
CA THR A 9 6.73 -15.01 11.07
C THR A 9 5.67 -14.03 10.56
N LEU A 10 5.61 -12.83 11.15
CA LEU A 10 4.72 -11.77 10.68
C LEU A 10 4.99 -11.39 9.21
N ARG A 11 6.26 -11.37 8.81
CA ARG A 11 6.68 -11.08 7.43
C ARG A 11 6.16 -12.12 6.45
N GLU A 12 6.24 -13.41 6.80
CA GLU A 12 5.71 -14.49 5.95
C GLU A 12 4.18 -14.46 5.85
N LEU A 13 3.49 -14.10 6.94
CA LEU A 13 2.04 -13.92 6.91
C LEU A 13 1.63 -12.74 6.00
N GLN A 14 2.33 -11.61 6.09
CA GLN A 14 2.12 -10.48 5.19
C GLN A 14 2.37 -10.87 3.73
N ALA A 15 3.50 -11.52 3.44
CA ALA A 15 3.81 -11.99 2.09
C ALA A 15 2.76 -12.96 1.53
N LYS A 16 2.23 -13.88 2.37
CA LYS A 16 1.15 -14.79 1.99
C LYS A 16 -0.16 -14.04 1.70
N SER A 17 -0.49 -13.04 2.52
CA SER A 17 -1.67 -12.19 2.33
C SER A 17 -1.56 -11.38 1.04
N ASP A 18 -0.41 -10.75 0.81
CA ASP A 18 -0.13 -9.94 -0.36
C ASP A 18 -0.21 -10.79 -1.63
N LYS A 19 0.44 -11.96 -1.63
CA LYS A 19 0.35 -12.93 -2.72
C LYS A 19 -1.09 -13.38 -3.00
N LYS A 20 -1.90 -13.64 -1.96
CA LYS A 20 -3.32 -14.00 -2.13
C LYS A 20 -4.13 -12.89 -2.79
N ARG A 21 -3.78 -11.62 -2.52
CA ARG A 21 -4.45 -10.44 -3.09
C ARG A 21 -3.83 -9.98 -4.42
N GLY A 22 -2.74 -10.59 -4.87
CA GLY A 22 -2.01 -10.19 -6.08
C GLY A 22 -1.25 -8.87 -5.95
N VAL A 23 -0.96 -8.43 -4.72
CA VAL A 23 -0.28 -7.15 -4.44
C VAL A 23 1.14 -7.35 -3.93
N ARG A 24 1.96 -6.29 -3.99
CA ARG A 24 3.31 -6.23 -3.41
C ARG A 24 3.67 -4.79 -3.06
N LEU A 25 4.67 -4.59 -2.19
CA LEU A 25 5.24 -3.25 -1.98
C LEU A 25 5.95 -2.76 -3.25
N ALA A 26 5.58 -1.57 -3.73
CA ALA A 26 6.28 -0.84 -4.77
C ALA A 26 7.01 0.36 -4.14
N GLY A 27 8.33 0.38 -4.24
CA GLY A 27 9.17 1.46 -3.69
C GLY A 27 9.84 2.25 -4.81
N PHE A 28 9.55 3.55 -4.88
CA PHE A 28 10.18 4.50 -5.79
C PHE A 28 10.22 5.88 -5.12
N LYS A 29 11.08 6.77 -5.62
CA LYS A 29 11.20 8.13 -5.10
C LYS A 29 10.19 9.04 -5.78
N LEU A 30 9.54 9.90 -4.99
CA LEU A 30 8.67 10.98 -5.46
C LEU A 30 9.20 12.32 -4.94
N LYS A 31 8.85 13.41 -5.63
CA LYS A 31 9.09 14.76 -5.09
C LYS A 31 8.26 14.96 -3.83
N GLU A 32 8.79 15.73 -2.87
CA GLU A 32 8.08 16.02 -1.61
C GLU A 32 6.72 16.69 -1.85
N GLU A 33 6.64 17.61 -2.82
CA GLU A 33 5.39 18.24 -3.24
C GLU A 33 4.35 17.20 -3.71
N THR A 34 4.78 16.20 -4.49
CA THR A 34 3.90 15.12 -4.93
C THR A 34 3.40 14.27 -3.75
N ILE A 35 4.26 14.01 -2.77
CA ILE A 35 3.89 13.28 -1.55
C ILE A 35 2.87 14.08 -0.74
N SER A 36 3.10 15.38 -0.56
CA SER A 36 2.18 16.30 0.12
C SER A 36 0.82 16.34 -0.58
N ARG A 37 0.80 16.50 -1.91
CA ARG A 37 -0.43 16.51 -2.68
C ARG A 37 -1.19 15.18 -2.60
N LEU A 38 -0.49 14.05 -2.60
CA LEU A 38 -1.10 12.73 -2.43
C LEU A 38 -1.70 12.56 -1.02
N ALA A 39 -1.09 13.15 0.01
CA ALA A 39 -1.65 13.17 1.36
C ALA A 39 -2.95 13.98 1.41
N GLU A 40 -2.94 15.21 0.89
CA GLU A 40 -4.12 16.07 0.85
C GLU A 40 -5.27 15.44 0.05
N LEU A 41 -4.99 14.84 -1.11
CA LEU A 41 -6.00 14.14 -1.91
C LEU A 41 -6.57 12.94 -1.17
N SER A 42 -5.75 12.20 -0.43
CA SER A 42 -6.19 11.06 0.37
C SER A 42 -7.14 11.50 1.48
N GLU A 43 -6.84 12.61 2.17
CA GLU A 43 -7.73 13.19 3.18
C GLU A 43 -9.04 13.71 2.58
N ARG A 44 -8.97 14.42 1.45
CA ARG A 44 -10.13 15.03 0.81
C ARG A 44 -11.09 13.99 0.20
N THR A 45 -10.56 12.88 -0.31
CA THR A 45 -11.36 11.84 -1.00
C THR A 45 -11.74 10.66 -0.11
N GLY A 46 -11.10 10.51 1.06
CA GLY A 46 -11.22 9.32 1.90
C GLY A 46 -10.57 8.06 1.30
N LYS A 47 -9.93 8.15 0.12
CA LYS A 47 -9.23 7.04 -0.52
C LYS A 47 -7.82 6.89 0.06
N SER A 48 -7.32 5.66 0.06
CA SER A 48 -5.92 5.42 0.40
C SER A 48 -5.00 5.99 -0.69
N LYS A 49 -3.77 6.33 -0.31
CA LYS A 49 -2.73 6.82 -1.24
C LYS A 49 -2.47 5.82 -2.37
N THR A 50 -2.46 4.52 -2.05
CA THR A 50 -2.34 3.44 -3.03
C THR A 50 -3.50 3.44 -4.02
N ALA A 51 -4.75 3.53 -3.54
CA ALA A 51 -5.92 3.52 -4.42
C ALA A 51 -5.94 4.75 -5.35
N LEU A 52 -5.52 5.92 -4.86
CA LEU A 52 -5.37 7.12 -5.69
C LEU A 52 -4.32 6.93 -6.79
N ILE A 53 -3.15 6.37 -6.44
CA ILE A 53 -2.10 6.10 -7.44
C ILE A 53 -2.58 5.10 -8.48
N GLU A 54 -3.23 4.00 -8.06
CA GLU A 54 -3.77 3.01 -8.99
C GLU A 54 -4.80 3.64 -9.94
N GLU A 55 -5.73 4.44 -9.41
CA GLU A 55 -6.72 5.16 -10.22
C GLU A 55 -6.04 6.09 -11.23
N MET A 56 -5.04 6.87 -10.81
CA MET A 56 -4.32 7.77 -11.72
C MET A 56 -3.57 7.00 -12.82
N ILE A 57 -2.97 5.85 -12.50
CA ILE A 57 -2.26 5.01 -13.48
C ILE A 57 -3.22 4.45 -14.54
N TRP A 58 -4.42 4.02 -14.14
CA TRP A 58 -5.40 3.45 -15.06
C TRP A 58 -6.18 4.50 -15.85
N ASN A 59 -6.13 5.78 -15.47
CA ASN A 59 -6.81 6.90 -16.11
C ASN A 59 -5.85 7.93 -16.77
N TYR A 60 -4.59 7.56 -16.98
CA TYR A 60 -3.62 8.37 -17.73
C TYR A 60 -3.79 8.19 -19.23
#